data_AF-A0A1G6GAD4-F1
#
_entry.id   AF-A0A1G6GAD4-F1
#
_cell.length_a   1.000
_cell.length_b   1.000
_cell.length_c   1.000
_cell.angle_alpha   90.00
_cell.angle_beta   90.00
_cell.angle_gamma   90.00
#
_symmetry.space_group_name_H-M   'P 1'
#
loop_
_entity.id
_entity.type
_entity.pdbx_description
1 polymer ?
#
loop_
_entity_poly.entity_id
_entity_poly.type
_entity_poly.pdbx_seq_one_letter_code
_entity_poly.pdbx_strand_id
1 'polypeptide(L)' 'MANFIQRASDSISGFGQSYEKFSKQLLIEQYSPGSIKSYGHKLAAISFHFKKLPEHLSEDDCRDYFSMLLSRT' A
#
# COMPACT_ATOMS: atom_id res chain seq x y z
N MET A 1 13.32 -1.73 -10.43
CA MET A 1 12.30 -2.11 -9.43
C MET A 1 11.01 -1.37 -9.76
N ALA A 2 9.93 -2.07 -10.09
CA ALA A 2 8.66 -1.40 -10.41
C ALA A 2 8.18 -0.55 -9.22
N ASN A 3 7.92 0.73 -9.44
CA ASN A 3 7.35 1.59 -8.41
C ASN A 3 5.88 1.20 -8.21
N PHE A 4 5.61 0.30 -7.26
CA PHE A 4 4.25 -0.18 -6.96
C PHE A 4 3.30 0.98 -6.63
N ILE A 5 3.82 2.05 -6.01
CA ILE A 5 3.05 3.26 -5.72
C ILE A 5 2.53 3.88 -7.02
N GLN A 6 3.40 4.07 -8.03
CA GLN A 6 2.98 4.60 -9.32
C GLN A 6 1.94 3.69 -10.01
N ARG A 7 2.20 2.38 -10.03
CA ARG A 7 1.28 1.41 -10.64
C ARG A 7 -0.09 1.38 -9.95
N ALA A 8 -0.12 1.49 -8.63
CA ALA A 8 -1.36 1.57 -7.87
C ALA A 8 -2.08 2.89 -8.11
N SER A 9 -1.37 4.02 -8.14
CA SER A 9 -1.94 5.33 -8.49
C SER A 9 -2.55 5.37 -9.89
N ASP A 10 -1.91 4.71 -10.87
CA ASP A 10 -2.40 4.67 -12.25
C ASP A 10 -3.59 3.71 -12.42
N SER A 11 -3.65 2.64 -11.61
CA SER A 11 -4.66 1.57 -11.76
C SER A 11 -5.87 1.71 -10.85
N ILE A 12 -5.75 2.43 -9.73
CA ILE A 12 -6.77 2.51 -8.69
C ILE A 12 -7.11 3.98 -8.50
N SER A 13 -8.29 4.36 -8.97
CA SER A 13 -8.80 5.73 -8.81
C SER A 13 -8.81 6.11 -7.33
N GLY A 14 -8.21 7.25 -6.99
CA GLY A 14 -8.10 7.75 -5.62
C GLY A 14 -6.89 7.25 -4.82
N PHE A 15 -6.16 6.22 -5.28
CA PHE A 15 -5.04 5.67 -4.52
C PHE A 15 -3.94 6.70 -4.27
N GLY A 16 -3.60 7.50 -5.27
CA GLY A 16 -2.59 8.56 -5.13
C GLY A 16 -2.94 9.57 -4.03
N GLN A 17 -4.22 9.93 -3.89
CA GLN A 17 -4.70 10.86 -2.87
C GLN A 17 -4.66 10.22 -1.47
N SER A 18 -5.08 8.95 -1.34
CA SER A 18 -4.98 8.21 -0.08
C SER A 18 -3.51 8.02 0.33
N TYR A 19 -2.62 7.75 -0.63
CA TYR A 19 -1.18 7.63 -0.39
C TYR A 19 -0.55 8.95 0.05
N GLU A 20 -0.94 10.08 -0.55
CA GLU A 20 -0.45 11.39 -0.14
C GLU A 20 -0.85 11.72 1.30
N LYS A 21 -2.10 11.45 1.68
CA LYS A 21 -2.59 11.60 3.06
C LYS A 21 -1.78 10.73 4.04
N PHE A 22 -1.58 9.46 3.70
CA PHE A 22 -0.78 8.52 4.47
C PHE A 22 0.67 8.99 4.68
N SER A 23 1.32 9.44 3.59
CA SER A 23 2.70 9.95 3.63
C SER A 23 2.82 11.20 4.51
N LYS A 24 1.87 12.14 4.39
CA LYS A 24 1.82 13.35 5.22
C LYS A 24 1.65 13.02 6.70
N GLN A 25 0.77 12.07 7.04
CA GLN A 25 0.55 11.65 8.43
C GLN A 25 1.83 11.07 9.05
N LEU A 26 2.49 10.12 8.36
CA LEU A 26 3.72 9.51 8.86
C LEU A 26 4.88 10.51 8.97
N LEU A 27 4.91 11.53 8.11
CA LEU A 27 5.89 12.60 8.21
C LEU A 27 5.69 13.42 9.50
N ILE A 28 4.44 13.74 9.87
CA ILE A 28 4.11 14.42 11.13
C ILE A 28 4.50 13.56 12.34
N GLU A 29 4.32 12.24 12.23
CA GLU A 29 4.73 11.26 13.23
C GLU A 29 6.26 10.99 13.25
N GLN A 30 7.04 11.74 12.49
CA GLN A 30 8.51 11.69 12.44
C GLN A 30 9.09 10.34 11.97
N TYR A 31 8.34 9.60 11.13
CA TYR A 31 8.89 8.42 10.47
C TYR A 31 9.98 8.82 9.48
N SER A 32 11.03 8.01 9.40
CA SER A 32 12.10 8.24 8.42
C SER A 32 11.56 8.16 6.97
N PRO A 33 12.12 8.92 6.02
CA PRO A 33 11.72 8.83 4.60
C PRO A 33 11.82 7.41 4.02
N GLY A 34 12.79 6.62 4.50
CA GLY A 34 12.94 5.21 4.13
C GLY A 34 11.79 4.35 4.65
N SER A 35 11.34 4.56 5.89
CA SER A 35 10.19 3.87 6.49
C SER A 35 8.91 4.20 5.73
N ILE A 36 8.66 5.49 5.45
CA ILE A 36 7.48 5.94 4.70
C ILE A 36 7.42 5.28 3.33
N LYS A 37 8.55 5.27 2.61
CA LYS A 37 8.65 4.60 1.31
C LYS A 37 8.41 3.10 1.40
N SER A 38 9.00 2.43 2.40
CA SER A 38 8.85 0.99 2.60
C SER A 38 7.40 0.60 2.89
N TYR A 39 6.74 1.32 3.80
CA TYR A 39 5.33 1.09 4.11
C TYR A 39 4.43 1.41 2.92
N GLY A 40 4.70 2.52 2.22
CA GLY A 40 4.00 2.89 0.99
C GLY A 40 4.07 1.80 -0.09
N HIS A 41 5.25 1.20 -0.29
CA HIS A 41 5.42 0.10 -1.23
C HIS A 41 4.59 -1.13 -0.83
N LYS A 42 4.58 -1.50 0.46
CA LYS A 42 3.77 -2.64 0.95
C LYS A 42 2.28 -2.37 0.78
N LEU A 43 1.83 -1.17 1.14
CA LEU A 43 0.44 -0.73 1.01
C LEU A 43 -0.01 -0.73 -0.45
N ALA A 44 0.83 -0.22 -1.36
CA ALA A 44 0.57 -0.22 -2.79
C ALA A 44 0.50 -1.65 -3.35
N ALA A 45 1.35 -2.56 -2.87
CA ALA A 45 1.37 -3.95 -3.34
C ALA A 45 0.07 -4.70 -3.00
N ILE A 46 -0.42 -4.60 -1.76
CA ILE A 46 -1.69 -5.23 -1.35
C ILE A 46 -2.89 -4.57 -2.03
N SER A 47 -2.92 -3.24 -2.13
CA SER A 47 -3.98 -2.50 -2.81
C SER A 47 -4.05 -2.86 -4.29
N PHE A 48 -2.89 -2.96 -4.96
CA PHE A 48 -2.79 -3.35 -6.35
C PHE A 48 -3.21 -4.81 -6.60
N HIS A 49 -2.98 -5.70 -5.63
CA HIS A 49 -3.39 -7.11 -5.72
C HIS A 49 -4.92 -7.27 -5.80
N PHE A 50 -5.65 -6.57 -4.93
CA PHE A 50 -7.12 -6.64 -4.91
C PHE A 50 -7.82 -5.57 -5.75
N LYS A 51 -7.06 -4.62 -6.33
CA LYS A 51 -7.59 -3.44 -7.02
C LYS A 51 -8.54 -2.61 -6.15
N LYS A 52 -8.23 -2.53 -4.86
CA LYS A 52 -9.00 -1.79 -3.85
C LYS A 52 -8.18 -0.64 -3.27
N LEU A 53 -8.86 0.40 -2.81
CA LEU A 53 -8.22 1.41 -1.98
C LEU A 53 -7.82 0.81 -0.62
N PRO A 54 -6.78 1.35 0.05
CA PRO A 54 -6.37 0.91 1.37
C PRO A 54 -7.52 0.81 2.38
N GLU A 55 -8.41 1.81 2.37
CA GLU A 55 -9.59 1.90 3.24
C GLU A 55 -10.71 0.90 2.93
N HIS A 56 -10.65 0.26 1.75
CA HIS A 56 -11.64 -0.75 1.32
C HIS A 56 -11.11 -2.19 1.43
N LEU A 57 -9.90 -2.38 1.94
CA LEU A 57 -9.38 -3.71 2.23
C LEU A 57 -10.08 -4.28 3.45
N SER A 58 -10.71 -5.44 3.29
CA SER A 58 -11.29 -6.18 4.39
C SER A 58 -10.22 -6.97 5.16
N GLU A 59 -10.58 -7.46 6.35
CA GLU A 59 -9.71 -8.33 7.12
C GLU A 59 -9.40 -9.64 6.36
N ASP A 60 -10.38 -10.18 5.62
CA ASP A 60 -10.20 -11.38 4.81
C ASP A 60 -9.25 -11.14 3.63
N ASP A 61 -9.37 -9.99 2.94
CA ASP A 61 -8.39 -9.60 1.91
C ASP A 61 -6.96 -9.60 2.48
N CYS A 62 -6.80 -9.09 3.71
CA CYS A 62 -5.50 -9.05 4.37
C CYS A 62 -4.99 -10.47 4.70
N ARG A 63 -5.85 -11.33 5.26
CA ARG A 63 -5.49 -12.74 5.56
C ARG A 63 -5.10 -13.51 4.31
N ASP A 64 -5.85 -13.36 3.23
CA ASP A 64 -5.58 -14.03 1.95
C ASP A 64 -4.25 -13.57 1.37
N TYR A 65 -3.98 -12.26 1.40
CA TYR A 65 -2.72 -11.72 0.92
C TYR A 65 -1.52 -12.18 1.74
N PHE A 66 -1.63 -12.19 3.07
CA PHE A 66 -0.55 -12.68 3.93
C PHE A 66 -0.33 -14.19 3.78
N SER A 67 -1.40 -14.97 3.63
CA SER A 67 -1.30 -16.40 3.32
C SER A 67 -0.59 -16.65 1.98
N MET A 68 -0.91 -15.86 0.95
CA MET A 68 -0.22 -15.88 -0.34
C MET A 68 1.27 -15.53 -0.21
N LEU A 69 1.64 -14.55 0.61
CA LEU A 69 3.05 -14.18 0.81
C LEU A 69 3.83 -15.29 1.53
N LEU A 70 3.25 -15.89 2.56
CA LEU A 70 3.90 -16.94 3.34
C LEU A 70 4.08 -18.23 2.54
N SER A 71 3.11 -18.60 1.70
CA SER A 71 3.19 -19.79 0.83
C SER A 71 4.20 -19.67 -0.32
N ARG A 72 4.69 -18.45 -0.61
CA ARG A 72 5.70 -18.19 -1.64
C ARG A 72 7.13 -18.16 -1.09
N THR A 73 7.30 -18.38 0.22
CA THR A 73 8.58 -18.42 0.92
C THR A 73 8.99 -19.86 1.15
#